data_AF-A0A432SF80-F1
#
_entry.id   AF-A0A432SF80-F1
#
_cell.length_a   1.000
_cell.length_b   1.000
_cell.length_c   1.000
_cell.angle_alpha   90.00
_cell.angle_beta   90.00
_cell.angle_gamma   90.00
#
_symmetry.space_group_name_H-M   'P 1'
#
loop_
_entity.id
_entity.type
_entity.pdbx_description
1 polymer ?
#
loop_
_entity_poly.entity_id
_entity_poly.type
_entity_poly.pdbx_seq_one_letter_code
_entity_poly.pdbx_strand_id
1 'polypeptide(L)' 'MNKNNYLLKLFVMLFALIVFSGCGVGSVVAAPFKVTGAIVNVVTPDVVGDTISGVGDVADAAIPF' A
#
# COMPACT_ATOMS: atom_id res chain seq x y z
N MET A 1 36.57 6.85 -12.08
CA MET A 1 35.24 6.25 -11.87
C MET A 1 34.32 7.31 -11.27
N ASN A 2 33.23 7.65 -11.97
CA ASN A 2 32.40 8.84 -11.71
C ASN A 2 31.46 8.62 -10.51
N LYS A 3 31.67 9.38 -9.42
CA LYS A 3 30.94 9.31 -8.13
C LYS A 3 29.42 9.43 -8.30
N ASN A 4 28.95 10.14 -9.35
CA ASN A 4 27.54 10.33 -9.64
C ASN A 4 26.80 9.01 -9.98
N ASN A 5 27.49 8.08 -10.65
CA ASN A 5 26.90 6.79 -11.04
C ASN A 5 26.73 5.83 -9.86
N TYR A 6 27.43 6.05 -8.75
CA TYR A 6 27.34 5.21 -7.56
C TYR A 6 26.06 5.50 -6.76
N LEU A 7 25.70 6.78 -6.64
CA LEU A 7 24.51 7.22 -5.94
C LEU A 7 23.24 6.79 -6.69
N LEU A 8 23.25 6.89 -8.02
CA LEU A 8 22.20 6.36 -8.89
C LEU A 8 22.06 4.83 -8.75
N LYS A 9 23.17 4.09 -8.74
CA LYS A 9 23.15 2.63 -8.54
C LYS A 9 22.57 2.23 -7.18
N LEU A 10 22.94 2.94 -6.12
CA LEU A 10 22.39 2.70 -4.78
C LEU A 10 20.88 2.93 -4.74
N PHE A 11 20.41 4.01 -5.37
CA PHE A 11 18.98 4.33 -5.44
C PHE A 11 18.18 3.30 -6.23
N VAL A 12 18.68 2.87 -7.40
CA VAL A 12 18.04 1.83 -8.22
C VAL A 12 18.02 0.48 -7.49
N MET A 13 19.10 0.13 -6.77
CA MET A 13 19.17 -1.11 -6.02
C MET A 13 18.23 -1.11 -4.80
N LEU A 14 18.11 0.03 -4.12
CA LEU A 14 17.15 0.22 -3.03
C LEU A 14 15.71 0.14 -3.53
N PHE A 15 15.42 0.80 -4.66
CA PHE A 15 14.10 0.76 -5.28
C PHE A 15 13.73 -0.66 -5.74
N ALA A 16 14.66 -1.37 -6.37
CA ALA A 16 14.45 -2.77 -6.75
C ALA A 16 14.20 -3.66 -5.53
N LEU A 17 14.94 -3.46 -4.43
CA LEU A 17 14.70 -4.18 -3.18
C LEU A 17 13.32 -3.88 -2.61
N ILE A 18 12.88 -2.62 -2.58
CA ILE A 18 11.56 -2.24 -2.09
C ILE A 18 10.47 -2.86 -2.95
N VAL A 19 10.61 -2.85 -4.28
CA VAL A 19 9.62 -3.44 -5.21
C VAL A 19 9.60 -4.97 -5.13
N PHE A 20 10.75 -5.64 -5.00
CA PHE A 20 10.81 -7.10 -4.88
C PHE A 20 10.46 -7.64 -3.49
N SER A 21 10.56 -6.80 -2.46
CA SER A 21 10.08 -7.10 -1.11
C SER A 21 8.63 -6.67 -0.88
N GLY A 22 8.01 -6.04 -1.90
CA GLY A 22 6.97 -5.00 -1.85
C GLY A 22 6.50 -4.56 -0.48
N CYS A 23 7.48 -4.04 0.24
CA CYS A 23 7.30 -3.12 1.33
C CYS A 23 6.45 -1.94 0.82
N GLY A 24 5.15 -1.97 1.15
CA GLY A 24 4.19 -0.90 0.89
C GLY A 24 3.17 -1.13 -0.22
N VAL A 25 3.22 -2.20 -1.03
CA VAL A 25 2.16 -2.39 -2.05
C VAL A 25 0.85 -2.86 -1.44
N GLY A 26 0.87 -3.73 -0.42
CA GLY A 26 -0.33 -4.09 0.34
C GLY A 26 -1.04 -2.86 0.93
N SER A 27 -0.26 -1.94 1.52
CA SER A 27 -0.80 -0.72 2.13
C SER A 27 -1.29 0.30 1.11
N VAL A 28 -0.65 0.39 -0.06
CA VAL A 28 -1.13 1.22 -1.18
C VAL A 28 -2.42 0.67 -1.76
N VAL A 29 -2.56 -0.65 -1.86
CA VAL A 29 -3.79 -1.31 -2.33
C VAL A 29 -4.91 -1.23 -1.30
N ALA A 30 -4.60 -1.28 -0.01
CA ALA A 30 -5.57 -1.17 1.09
C ALA A 30 -6.11 0.26 1.30
N ALA A 31 -5.32 1.27 0.97
CA ALA A 31 -5.67 2.68 1.13
C ALA A 31 -7.02 3.09 0.50
N PRO A 32 -7.33 2.80 -0.77
CA PRO A 32 -8.63 3.14 -1.36
C PRO A 32 -9.80 2.47 -0.64
N PHE A 33 -9.66 1.22 -0.19
CA PHE A 33 -10.72 0.51 0.54
C PHE A 33 -10.99 1.14 1.91
N LYS A 34 -9.95 1.53 2.65
CA LYS A 34 -10.11 2.26 3.91
C LYS A 34 -10.77 3.63 3.72
N VAL A 35 -10.36 4.37 2.69
CA VAL A 35 -10.93 5.68 2.38
C VAL A 35 -12.40 5.54 1.95
N THR A 36 -12.72 4.58 1.08
CA THR A 36 -14.09 4.32 0.65
C THR A 36 -14.95 3.85 1.80
N GLY A 37 -14.48 2.94 2.65
CA GLY A 37 -15.22 2.49 3.84
C GLY A 37 -15.55 3.64 4.79
N ALA A 38 -14.58 4.51 5.06
CA ALA A 38 -14.80 5.70 5.88
C ALA A 38 -15.82 6.68 5.28
N ILE A 39 -15.80 6.89 3.95
CA ILE A 39 -16.77 7.76 3.26
C ILE A 39 -18.17 7.12 3.29
N VAL A 40 -18.26 5.81 3.09
CA VAL A 40 -19.54 5.09 3.04
C VAL A 40 -20.23 5.11 4.41
N ASN A 41 -19.51 5.05 5.53
CA ASN A 41 -20.07 5.24 6.87
C ASN A 41 -20.68 6.65 7.10
N VAL A 42 -20.34 7.66 6.30
CA VAL A 42 -20.96 8.99 6.41
C VAL A 42 -22.41 8.98 5.93
N VAL A 43 -22.74 8.10 4.98
CA VAL A 43 -24.04 8.09 4.27
C VAL A 43 -24.81 6.78 4.42
N THR A 44 -24.20 5.76 5.01
CA THR A 44 -24.80 4.45 5.25
C THR A 44 -24.46 3.93 6.65
N PRO A 45 -25.20 2.94 7.19
CA PRO A 45 -24.91 2.36 8.50
C PRO A 45 -23.48 1.83 8.61
N ASP A 46 -22.87 1.97 9.78
CA ASP A 46 -21.45 1.70 10.04
C ASP A 46 -20.99 0.30 9.58
N VAL A 47 -21.88 -0.69 9.66
CA VAL A 47 -21.58 -2.07 9.26
C VAL A 47 -21.15 -2.21 7.80
N VAL A 48 -21.60 -1.31 6.92
CA VAL A 48 -21.34 -1.35 5.48
C VAL A 48 -19.96 -0.78 5.15
N GLY A 49 -19.59 0.36 5.72
CA GLY A 49 -18.24 0.90 5.51
C GLY A 49 -17.18 0.14 6.28
N ASP A 50 -17.54 -0.49 7.40
CA ASP A 50 -16.64 -1.38 8.15
C ASP A 50 -16.32 -2.66 7.36
N THR A 51 -17.29 -3.20 6.61
CA THR A 51 -17.02 -4.35 5.71
C THR A 51 -16.10 -3.97 4.56
N ILE A 52 -16.25 -2.77 3.98
CA ILE A 52 -15.37 -2.27 2.92
C ILE A 52 -13.95 -2.03 3.46
N SER A 53 -13.84 -1.46 4.67
CA SER A 53 -12.54 -1.27 5.34
C SER A 53 -11.87 -2.61 5.64
N GLY A 54 -12.65 -3.62 6.04
CA GLY A 54 -12.20 -5.00 6.25
C GLY A 54 -11.65 -5.67 4.99
N VAL A 55 -12.19 -5.36 3.79
CA VAL A 55 -11.58 -5.80 2.52
C VAL A 55 -10.20 -5.17 2.34
N GLY A 56 -10.02 -3.92 2.73
CA GLY A 56 -8.72 -3.25 2.75
C GLY A 56 -7.73 -3.92 3.68
N ASP A 57 -8.14 -4.30 4.89
CA ASP A 57 -7.28 -5.01 5.84
C ASP A 57 -6.92 -6.44 5.36
N VAL A 58 -7.85 -7.14 4.71
CA VAL A 58 -7.55 -8.44 4.07
C VAL A 58 -6.60 -8.26 2.89
N ALA A 59 -6.73 -7.19 2.09
CA ALA A 59 -5.82 -6.90 1.00
C ALA A 59 -4.40 -6.58 1.52
N ASP A 60 -4.28 -5.83 2.61
CA ASP A 60 -3.01 -5.55 3.28
C ASP A 60 -2.37 -6.84 3.85
N ALA A 61 -3.18 -7.74 4.41
CA ALA A 61 -2.71 -9.01 4.96
C ALA A 61 -2.41 -10.09 3.90
N ALA A 62 -3.16 -10.11 2.79
CA ALA A 62 -3.02 -11.09 1.71
C ALA A 62 -1.94 -10.72 0.70
N ILE A 63 -1.52 -9.45 0.67
CA ILE A 63 -0.44 -8.93 -0.18
C ILE A 63 0.72 -8.49 0.73
N PRO A 64 1.52 -9.45 1.25
CA PRO A 64 2.57 -9.18 2.24
C PRO A 64 3.88 -8.65 1.64
N PHE A 65 3.86 -8.32 0.36
CA PHE A 65 4.94 -7.85 -0.49
C PHE A 65 4.29 -7.20 -1.69
#